data_AF-A0A836UTC6-F1
#
_entry.id   AF-A0A836UTC6-F1
#
_cell.length_a   1.000
_cell.length_b   1.000
_cell.length_c   1.000
_cell.angle_alpha   90.00
_cell.angle_beta   90.00
_cell.angle_gamma   90.00
#
_symmetry.space_group_name_H-M   'P 1'
#
loop_
_entity.id
_entity.type
_entity.pdbx_description
1 polymer ?
#
loop_
_entity_poly.entity_id
_entity_poly.type
_entity_poly.pdbx_seq_one_letter_code
_entity_poly.pdbx_strand_id
1 'polypeptide(L)'
;MATTPNIISVANIWDLGMHNAFTDLLHFDDRWWCTFREAEDHGPSIGTVRVICSEDGANWQSAAVLEEQEVDLRDPKLSVTPDGRLMLVMGGCIYGSGKFGTRSPRIAFSQDGISWTAPQKVLAEDHWLWRVTWHEGVAYSVSKLGEGANPRRGFLYSSTDGLDWRWISEFFLPDDTWTASETTVHIMPDETMVALVRPDWIGTSRPPYIDWQWTQIGEKMGGPNFIRWSDGRLWAGARGRHPQGGAAMVLSRMTPTSYEPVLWLPSGGDCSYPGMVEHEGVLWLSYYSSHEGKTSIYMAQIEV
;
A
#
# COMPACT_ATOMS: atom_id res chain seq x y z
N MET A 1 -17.65 -0.98 -25.74
CA MET A 1 -16.78 0.15 -25.38
C MET A 1 -16.51 0.04 -23.90
N ALA A 2 -15.26 0.09 -23.46
CA ALA A 2 -14.96 0.02 -22.03
C ALA A 2 -15.53 1.26 -21.34
N THR A 3 -16.41 1.08 -20.36
CA THR A 3 -17.03 2.15 -19.56
C THR A 3 -15.95 3.01 -18.92
N THR A 4 -16.05 4.32 -19.09
CA THR A 4 -15.15 5.28 -18.42
C THR A 4 -15.51 5.29 -16.94
N PRO A 5 -14.54 5.09 -16.02
CA PRO A 5 -14.82 5.16 -14.60
C PRO A 5 -15.44 6.49 -14.20
N ASN A 6 -16.40 6.45 -13.28
CA ASN A 6 -17.09 7.63 -12.80
C ASN A 6 -17.04 7.72 -11.27
N ILE A 7 -16.69 8.91 -10.76
CA ILE A 7 -16.69 9.17 -9.31
C ILE A 7 -18.15 9.32 -8.86
N ILE A 8 -18.58 8.44 -7.96
CA ILE A 8 -19.90 8.49 -7.33
C ILE A 8 -19.87 9.49 -6.18
N SER A 9 -18.85 9.41 -5.32
CA SER A 9 -18.69 10.29 -4.16
C SER A 9 -17.23 10.41 -3.74
N VAL A 10 -16.90 11.52 -3.07
CA VAL A 10 -15.64 11.73 -2.35
C VAL A 10 -15.98 12.39 -1.01
N ALA A 11 -15.48 11.85 0.09
CA ALA A 11 -15.64 12.40 1.43
C ALA A 11 -14.29 12.47 2.14
N ASN A 12 -14.04 13.57 2.87
CA ASN A 12 -12.99 13.59 3.88
C ASN A 12 -13.47 12.76 5.08
N ILE A 13 -12.73 11.69 5.41
CA ILE A 13 -13.07 10.75 6.49
C ILE A 13 -12.21 10.94 7.73
N TRP A 14 -11.10 11.69 7.63
CA TRP A 14 -10.23 11.99 8.77
C TRP A 14 -9.30 13.17 8.50
N ASP A 15 -9.28 14.13 9.42
CA ASP A 15 -8.40 15.29 9.38
C ASP A 15 -7.90 15.73 10.76
N LEU A 16 -7.88 14.87 11.77
CA LEU A 16 -7.53 15.30 13.14
C LEU A 16 -6.02 15.48 13.35
N GLY A 17 -5.18 14.63 12.76
CA GLY A 17 -3.72 14.75 12.83
C GLY A 17 -3.16 15.99 12.13
N MET A 18 -1.91 16.36 12.45
CA MET A 18 -1.18 17.43 11.76
C MET A 18 -0.79 17.00 10.34
N HIS A 19 -0.24 15.80 10.21
CA HIS A 19 -0.01 15.09 8.96
C HIS A 19 -0.70 13.73 9.00
N ASN A 20 -1.47 13.39 7.96
CA ASN A 20 -2.24 12.15 7.83
C ASN A 20 -1.93 11.55 6.46
N ALA A 21 -1.28 10.38 6.39
CA ALA A 21 -0.81 9.87 5.11
C ALA A 21 -0.65 8.35 5.03
N PHE A 22 -0.40 7.87 3.82
CA PHE A 22 0.00 6.49 3.51
C PHE A 22 -1.08 5.46 3.82
N THR A 23 -2.29 5.75 3.35
CA THR A 23 -3.50 5.03 3.72
C THR A 23 -3.54 3.57 3.27
N ASP A 24 -4.40 2.79 3.89
CA ASP A 24 -4.91 1.54 3.33
C ASP A 24 -6.37 1.32 3.71
N LEU A 25 -7.05 0.41 3.03
CA LEU A 25 -8.47 0.13 3.19
C LEU A 25 -8.73 -1.38 3.11
N LEU A 26 -9.60 -1.86 3.99
CA LEU A 26 -10.08 -3.24 3.99
C LEU A 26 -11.54 -3.26 4.43
N HIS A 27 -12.34 -4.17 3.86
CA HIS A 27 -13.66 -4.51 4.37
C HIS A 27 -13.59 -5.91 5.01
N PHE A 28 -13.84 -6.00 6.32
CA PHE A 28 -13.68 -7.23 7.11
C PHE A 28 -14.69 -7.25 8.24
N ASP A 29 -15.36 -8.39 8.42
CA ASP A 29 -16.40 -8.63 9.43
C ASP A 29 -17.51 -7.55 9.39
N ASP A 30 -18.06 -7.33 8.19
CA ASP A 30 -19.11 -6.34 7.88
C ASP A 30 -18.78 -4.91 8.31
N ARG A 31 -17.49 -4.56 8.33
CA ARG A 31 -16.97 -3.24 8.69
C ARG A 31 -15.88 -2.79 7.75
N TRP A 32 -15.82 -1.49 7.54
CA TRP A 32 -14.70 -0.81 6.91
C TRP A 32 -13.59 -0.54 7.93
N TRP A 33 -12.36 -0.79 7.51
CA TRP A 33 -11.14 -0.50 8.27
C TRP A 33 -10.20 0.32 7.40
N CYS A 34 -9.80 1.49 7.88
CA CYS A 34 -8.83 2.34 7.21
C CYS A 34 -7.67 2.63 8.15
N THR A 35 -6.44 2.47 7.66
CA THR A 35 -5.22 2.78 8.42
C THR A 35 -4.39 3.83 7.74
N PHE A 36 -3.67 4.63 8.51
CA PHE A 36 -2.75 5.65 8.02
C PHE A 36 -1.77 6.05 9.12
N ARG A 37 -0.69 6.73 8.73
CA ARG A 37 0.25 7.34 9.65
C ARG A 37 -0.27 8.71 10.08
N GLU A 38 -0.17 9.02 11.37
CA GLU A 38 -0.26 10.37 11.92
C GLU A 38 1.11 10.83 12.43
N ALA A 39 1.53 12.05 12.09
CA ALA A 39 2.79 12.63 12.56
C ALA A 39 2.80 14.16 12.47
N GLU A 40 3.94 14.78 12.79
CA GLU A 40 4.15 16.23 12.64
C GLU A 40 4.23 16.66 11.15
N ASP A 41 4.89 15.87 10.31
CA ASP A 41 5.09 16.14 8.89
C ASP A 41 5.30 14.86 8.05
N HIS A 42 5.46 15.03 6.73
CA HIS A 42 5.79 13.93 5.80
C HIS A 42 7.17 13.31 6.06
N GLY A 43 8.10 14.09 6.60
CA GLY A 43 9.52 13.79 6.69
C GLY A 43 9.89 12.95 7.92
N PRO A 44 11.13 13.09 8.42
CA PRO A 44 11.61 12.41 9.61
C PRO A 44 10.98 12.99 10.89
N SER A 45 9.91 12.36 11.37
CA SER A 45 9.22 12.69 12.62
C SER A 45 8.66 11.41 13.25
N ILE A 46 8.63 11.30 14.58
CA ILE A 46 8.04 10.12 15.22
C ILE A 46 6.53 10.12 14.95
N GLY A 47 6.07 9.13 14.19
CA GLY A 47 4.67 8.95 13.82
C GLY A 47 4.06 7.69 14.44
N THR A 48 2.74 7.72 14.55
CA THR A 48 1.92 6.60 15.02
C THR A 48 1.03 6.10 13.88
N VAL A 49 0.55 4.87 14.00
CA VAL A 49 -0.43 4.30 13.07
C VAL A 49 -1.81 4.40 13.68
N ARG A 50 -2.69 5.14 13.00
CA ARG A 50 -4.11 5.26 13.32
C ARG A 50 -4.88 4.15 12.61
N VAL A 51 -5.81 3.54 13.34
CA VAL A 51 -6.86 2.67 12.77
C VAL A 51 -8.20 3.35 13.00
N ILE A 52 -8.96 3.57 11.93
CA ILE A 52 -10.34 4.03 11.98
C ILE A 52 -11.27 2.97 11.40
N CYS A 53 -12.51 2.94 11.87
CA CYS A 53 -13.52 2.02 11.37
C CYS A 53 -14.84 2.72 11.08
N SER A 54 -15.64 2.07 10.23
CA SER A 54 -16.99 2.50 9.88
C SER A 54 -17.88 1.29 9.56
N GLU A 55 -19.14 1.32 9.98
CA GLU A 55 -20.13 0.28 9.62
C GLU A 55 -20.79 0.57 8.27
N ASP A 56 -20.89 1.84 7.88
CA ASP A 56 -21.64 2.30 6.69
C ASP A 56 -20.74 2.96 5.63
N GLY A 57 -19.44 3.10 5.91
CA GLY A 57 -18.48 3.78 5.05
C GLY A 57 -18.62 5.31 5.04
N ALA A 58 -19.56 5.87 5.81
CA ALA A 58 -19.85 7.31 5.88
C ALA A 58 -19.47 7.90 7.25
N ASN A 59 -19.76 7.20 8.34
CA ASN A 59 -19.48 7.62 9.70
C ASN A 59 -18.26 6.88 10.24
N TRP A 60 -17.17 7.61 10.43
CA TRP A 60 -15.87 7.06 10.82
C TRP A 60 -15.50 7.43 12.24
N GLN A 61 -14.88 6.48 12.95
CA GLN A 61 -14.40 6.67 14.31
C GLN A 61 -13.01 6.06 14.50
N SER A 62 -12.23 6.61 15.42
CA SER A 62 -10.96 5.99 15.83
C SER A 62 -11.22 4.67 16.54
N ALA A 63 -10.60 3.60 16.06
CA ALA A 63 -10.66 2.27 16.66
C ALA A 63 -9.41 1.96 17.49
N ALA A 64 -8.22 2.31 16.99
CA ALA A 64 -6.96 2.04 17.67
C ALA A 64 -5.85 3.02 17.29
N VAL A 65 -4.80 3.05 18.12
CA VAL A 65 -3.51 3.72 17.87
C VAL A 65 -2.42 2.73 18.16
N LEU A 66 -1.53 2.53 17.20
CA LEU A 66 -0.32 1.77 17.38
C LEU A 66 0.86 2.73 17.41
N GLU A 67 1.67 2.60 18.45
CA GLU A 67 2.89 3.39 18.66
C GLU A 67 4.00 2.49 19.22
N GLU A 68 5.24 2.86 18.95
CA GLU A 68 6.43 2.20 19.50
C GLU A 68 7.42 3.30 19.90
N GLN A 69 7.92 3.24 21.13
CA GLN A 69 8.77 4.30 21.69
C GLN A 69 10.01 4.52 20.79
N GLU A 70 10.26 5.77 20.43
CA GLU A 70 11.38 6.22 19.56
C GLU A 70 11.37 5.66 18.13
N VAL A 71 10.29 5.00 17.71
CA VAL A 71 10.12 4.45 16.36
C VAL A 71 8.99 5.16 15.65
N ASP A 72 9.28 5.68 14.46
CA ASP A 72 8.26 6.20 13.56
C ASP A 72 7.61 5.03 12.81
N LEU A 73 6.38 4.70 13.19
CA LEU A 73 5.56 3.71 12.50
C LEU A 73 4.92 4.35 11.26
N ARG A 74 5.18 3.77 10.09
CA ARG A 74 4.84 4.34 8.78
C ARG A 74 4.17 3.35 7.84
N ASP A 75 3.50 3.89 6.84
CA ASP A 75 2.93 3.19 5.68
C ASP A 75 2.15 1.91 6.06
N PRO A 76 1.19 1.98 6.99
CA PRO A 76 0.45 0.80 7.43
C PRO A 76 -0.34 0.20 6.26
N LYS A 77 -0.22 -1.12 6.04
CA LYS A 77 -1.04 -1.90 5.10
C LYS A 77 -1.75 -3.03 5.81
N LEU A 78 -3.04 -3.15 5.54
CA LEU A 78 -3.94 -4.15 6.09
C LEU A 78 -3.97 -5.40 5.21
N SER A 79 -4.14 -6.55 5.87
CA SER A 79 -4.50 -7.81 5.24
C SER A 79 -5.28 -8.67 6.22
N VAL A 80 -5.96 -9.71 5.71
CA VAL A 80 -6.61 -10.72 6.53
C VAL A 80 -5.78 -11.99 6.47
N THR A 81 -5.41 -12.51 7.64
CA THR A 81 -4.67 -13.77 7.75
C THR A 81 -5.58 -14.97 7.47
N PRO A 82 -5.02 -16.15 7.12
CA PRO A 82 -5.79 -17.36 6.87
C PRO A 82 -6.60 -17.84 8.09
N ASP A 83 -6.19 -17.48 9.30
CA ASP A 83 -6.89 -17.78 10.55
C ASP A 83 -7.91 -16.71 10.97
N GLY A 84 -8.22 -15.75 10.08
CA GLY A 84 -9.31 -14.78 10.27
C GLY A 84 -8.97 -13.64 11.23
N ARG A 85 -7.69 -13.24 11.29
CA ARG A 85 -7.24 -12.04 12.01
C ARG A 85 -6.91 -10.93 11.02
N LEU A 86 -7.06 -9.69 11.46
CA LEU A 86 -6.44 -8.55 10.81
C LEU A 86 -4.94 -8.58 11.08
N MET A 87 -4.16 -8.28 10.04
CA MET A 87 -2.71 -8.10 10.11
C MET A 87 -2.34 -6.73 9.55
N LEU A 88 -1.54 -5.99 10.31
CA LEU A 88 -0.90 -4.76 9.89
C LEU A 88 0.58 -5.01 9.62
N VAL A 89 1.03 -4.66 8.42
CA VAL A 89 2.45 -4.43 8.11
C VAL A 89 2.73 -2.94 8.13
N MET A 90 3.81 -2.54 8.78
CA MET A 90 4.24 -1.15 8.93
C MET A 90 5.76 -1.06 8.72
N GLY A 91 6.24 0.08 8.24
CA GLY A 91 7.65 0.44 8.39
C GLY A 91 7.92 0.96 9.80
N GLY A 92 9.06 0.62 10.41
CA GLY A 92 9.53 1.23 11.65
C GLY A 92 10.86 1.93 11.41
N CYS A 93 10.84 3.27 11.35
CA CYS A 93 12.04 4.08 11.19
C CYS A 93 12.61 4.48 12.56
N ILE A 94 13.92 4.37 12.71
CA ILE A 94 14.66 4.92 13.85
C ILE A 94 15.55 6.05 13.33
N TYR A 95 15.31 7.24 13.87
CA TYR A 95 16.10 8.42 13.51
C TYR A 95 17.30 8.55 14.45
N GLY A 96 18.44 9.01 13.93
CA GLY A 96 19.62 9.30 14.75
C GLY A 96 20.54 8.11 15.09
N SER A 97 20.25 6.88 14.66
CA SER A 97 21.15 5.71 14.77
C SER A 97 22.40 5.77 13.89
N GLY A 98 22.67 6.93 13.27
CA GLY A 98 23.75 7.18 12.32
C GLY A 98 23.45 8.41 11.46
N LYS A 99 24.25 8.63 10.41
CA LYS A 99 24.05 9.77 9.49
C LYS A 99 22.70 9.72 8.74
N PHE A 100 22.12 8.52 8.57
CA PHE A 100 20.92 8.28 7.76
C PHE A 100 19.75 7.64 8.52
N GLY A 101 19.91 7.32 9.81
CA GLY A 101 18.96 6.49 10.57
C GLY A 101 19.01 5.03 10.13
N THR A 102 17.99 4.24 10.49
CA THR A 102 17.73 2.92 9.88
C THR A 102 16.22 2.63 9.91
N ARG A 103 15.79 1.53 9.31
CA ARG A 103 14.41 1.08 9.31
C ARG A 103 14.30 -0.44 9.35
N SER A 104 13.21 -0.94 9.91
CA SER A 104 12.86 -2.35 9.82
C SER A 104 11.34 -2.51 9.89
N PRO A 105 10.75 -3.51 9.23
CA PRO A 105 9.31 -3.70 9.27
C PRO A 105 8.80 -4.05 10.67
N ARG A 106 7.53 -3.76 10.89
CA ARG A 106 6.75 -4.09 12.09
C ARG A 106 5.46 -4.77 11.70
N ILE A 107 5.11 -5.82 12.44
CA ILE A 107 3.86 -6.57 12.26
C ILE A 107 3.03 -6.50 13.53
N ALA A 108 1.73 -6.26 13.40
CA ALA A 108 0.78 -6.38 14.49
C ALA A 108 -0.48 -7.12 14.03
N PHE A 109 -1.14 -7.82 14.95
CA PHE A 109 -2.36 -8.58 14.67
C PHE A 109 -3.51 -8.10 15.54
N SER A 110 -4.73 -8.28 15.05
CA SER A 110 -5.96 -8.04 15.81
C SER A 110 -7.05 -9.00 15.38
N GLN A 111 -7.90 -9.42 16.33
CA GLN A 111 -9.08 -10.22 16.04
C GLN A 111 -10.29 -9.35 15.67
N ASP A 112 -10.33 -8.12 16.17
CA ASP A 112 -11.51 -7.25 16.18
C ASP A 112 -11.25 -5.84 15.60
N GLY A 113 -10.00 -5.55 15.20
CA GLY A 113 -9.54 -4.26 14.71
C GLY A 113 -9.41 -3.16 15.77
N ILE A 114 -9.70 -3.48 17.04
CA ILE A 114 -9.69 -2.56 18.17
C ILE A 114 -8.51 -2.88 19.09
N SER A 115 -8.35 -4.16 19.45
CA SER A 115 -7.27 -4.64 20.31
C SER A 115 -6.17 -5.23 19.45
N TRP A 116 -4.99 -4.61 19.48
CA TRP A 116 -3.83 -5.01 18.68
C TRP A 116 -2.72 -5.57 19.54
N THR A 117 -1.98 -6.56 19.02
CA THR A 117 -0.71 -6.97 19.62
C THR A 117 0.31 -5.84 19.55
N ALA A 118 1.31 -5.85 20.43
CA ALA A 118 2.45 -4.96 20.28
C ALA A 118 3.14 -5.16 18.90
N PRO A 119 3.60 -4.10 18.22
CA PRO A 119 4.34 -4.23 16.98
C PRO A 119 5.59 -5.11 17.15
N GLN A 120 5.75 -6.12 16.29
CA GLN A 120 6.88 -7.05 16.30
C GLN A 120 7.83 -6.72 15.14
N LYS A 121 9.12 -6.47 15.46
CA LYS A 121 10.17 -6.30 14.44
C LYS A 121 10.36 -7.60 13.68
N VAL A 122 10.28 -7.53 12.36
CA VAL A 122 10.61 -8.63 11.43
C VAL A 122 11.67 -8.17 10.45
N LEU A 123 12.37 -9.13 9.83
CA LEU A 123 13.52 -8.89 8.94
C LEU A 123 14.68 -8.11 9.59
N ALA A 124 15.80 -8.05 8.87
CA ALA A 124 16.96 -7.26 9.28
C ALA A 124 16.70 -5.75 9.10
N GLU A 125 17.65 -4.95 9.55
CA GLU A 125 17.68 -3.51 9.27
C GLU A 125 17.76 -3.21 7.76
N ASP A 126 17.38 -2.00 7.41
CA ASP A 126 17.22 -1.43 6.06
C ASP A 126 16.09 -2.00 5.20
N HIS A 127 15.47 -3.09 5.64
CA HIS A 127 14.28 -3.65 5.01
C HIS A 127 13.05 -2.76 5.20
N TRP A 128 12.20 -2.74 4.18
CA TRP A 128 10.90 -2.11 4.22
C TRP A 128 9.91 -2.96 3.45
N LEU A 129 9.16 -3.77 4.19
CA LEU A 129 8.14 -4.66 3.69
C LEU A 129 6.90 -3.83 3.34
N TRP A 130 6.47 -3.87 2.08
CA TRP A 130 5.47 -2.92 1.59
C TRP A 130 4.03 -3.30 1.95
N ARG A 131 3.48 -4.30 1.26
CA ARG A 131 2.11 -4.80 1.43
C ARG A 131 2.15 -6.32 1.45
N VAL A 132 1.31 -6.94 2.27
CA VAL A 132 1.19 -8.40 2.34
C VAL A 132 -0.01 -8.87 1.52
N THR A 133 0.21 -9.88 0.69
CA THR A 133 -0.83 -10.60 -0.04
C THR A 133 -0.83 -12.06 0.39
N TRP A 134 -1.96 -12.55 0.87
CA TRP A 134 -2.14 -13.96 1.23
C TRP A 134 -2.70 -14.75 0.05
N HIS A 135 -2.11 -15.92 -0.22
CA HIS A 135 -2.58 -16.89 -1.20
C HIS A 135 -2.37 -18.30 -0.66
N GLU A 136 -3.45 -19.08 -0.58
CA GLU A 136 -3.44 -20.48 -0.10
C GLU A 136 -2.65 -20.71 1.21
N GLY A 137 -2.81 -19.81 2.19
CA GLY A 137 -2.14 -19.91 3.49
C GLY A 137 -0.71 -19.36 3.53
N VAL A 138 -0.20 -18.82 2.43
CA VAL A 138 1.14 -18.24 2.33
C VAL A 138 1.02 -16.73 2.10
N ALA A 139 1.67 -15.94 2.96
CA ALA A 139 1.86 -14.52 2.79
C ALA A 139 3.02 -14.25 1.84
N TYR A 140 2.85 -13.32 0.91
CA TYR A 140 3.89 -12.80 0.03
C TYR A 140 4.01 -11.30 0.20
N SER A 141 5.24 -10.79 0.21
CA SER A 141 5.49 -9.36 0.20
C SER A 141 6.87 -9.04 -0.36
N VAL A 142 6.99 -7.86 -0.95
CA VAL A 142 8.25 -7.37 -1.48
C VAL A 142 8.80 -6.32 -0.53
N SER A 143 10.04 -6.53 -0.08
CA SER A 143 10.79 -5.56 0.68
C SER A 143 11.65 -4.70 -0.26
N LYS A 144 11.62 -3.39 -0.09
CA LYS A 144 12.66 -2.51 -0.66
C LYS A 144 13.87 -2.47 0.29
N LEU A 145 15.04 -2.85 -0.21
CA LEU A 145 16.31 -2.82 0.52
C LEU A 145 17.23 -1.74 -0.06
N GLY A 146 17.96 -1.06 0.83
CA GLY A 146 18.86 0.05 0.50
C GLY A 146 18.36 1.39 1.03
N GLU A 147 19.27 2.17 1.58
CA GLU A 147 19.05 3.54 2.04
C GLU A 147 19.11 4.54 0.87
N GLY A 148 18.30 5.60 0.92
CA GLY A 148 18.35 6.68 -0.07
C GLY A 148 17.67 6.35 -1.40
N ALA A 149 18.16 6.94 -2.49
CA ALA A 149 17.50 6.91 -3.81
C ALA A 149 18.09 5.86 -4.78
N ASN A 150 19.33 5.43 -4.58
CA ASN A 150 20.04 4.51 -5.47
C ASN A 150 21.27 3.91 -4.74
N PRO A 151 21.48 2.57 -4.73
CA PRO A 151 20.62 1.53 -5.28
C PRO A 151 19.42 1.20 -4.38
N ARG A 152 18.28 0.91 -5.00
CA ARG A 152 17.12 0.27 -4.36
C ARG A 152 16.83 -1.07 -5.02
N ARG A 153 16.62 -2.08 -4.19
CA ARG A 153 16.47 -3.48 -4.58
C ARG A 153 15.15 -4.02 -4.07
N GLY A 154 14.40 -4.71 -4.91
CA GLY A 154 13.18 -5.42 -4.52
C GLY A 154 13.52 -6.86 -4.13
N PHE A 155 13.10 -7.29 -2.95
CA PHE A 155 13.29 -8.67 -2.47
C PHE A 155 11.94 -9.29 -2.16
N LEU A 156 11.58 -10.36 -2.87
CA LEU A 156 10.36 -11.11 -2.58
C LEU A 156 10.59 -12.04 -1.40
N TYR A 157 9.68 -11.98 -0.43
CA TYR A 157 9.63 -12.86 0.72
C TYR A 157 8.30 -13.60 0.79
N SER A 158 8.32 -14.76 1.45
CA SER A 158 7.12 -15.51 1.86
C SER A 158 7.10 -15.77 3.36
N SER A 159 5.91 -15.98 3.93
CA SER A 159 5.72 -16.37 5.32
C SER A 159 4.44 -17.21 5.47
N THR A 160 4.34 -18.03 6.51
CA THR A 160 3.11 -18.77 6.84
C THR A 160 2.39 -18.22 8.07
N ASP A 161 3.03 -17.33 8.82
CA ASP A 161 2.51 -16.75 10.06
C ASP A 161 2.56 -15.21 10.08
N GLY A 162 3.14 -14.60 9.04
CA GLY A 162 3.33 -13.16 8.93
C GLY A 162 4.50 -12.62 9.76
N LEU A 163 5.21 -13.46 10.52
CA LEU A 163 6.31 -13.09 11.41
C LEU A 163 7.65 -13.62 10.94
N ASP A 164 7.71 -14.90 10.56
CA ASP A 164 8.90 -15.55 10.04
C ASP A 164 8.90 -15.50 8.52
N TRP A 165 9.78 -14.66 7.96
CA TRP A 165 9.85 -14.38 6.53
C TRP A 165 11.05 -15.07 5.88
N ARG A 166 10.80 -15.81 4.80
CA ARG A 166 11.78 -16.52 3.98
C ARG A 166 11.97 -15.81 2.66
N TRP A 167 13.21 -15.49 2.32
CA TRP A 167 13.56 -14.92 1.03
C TRP A 167 13.26 -15.91 -0.10
N ILE A 168 12.72 -15.41 -1.22
CA ILE A 168 12.45 -16.19 -2.43
C ILE A 168 13.38 -15.76 -3.57
N SER A 169 13.32 -14.48 -3.93
CA SER A 169 14.03 -13.96 -5.11
C SER A 169 14.29 -12.46 -4.99
N GLU A 170 15.16 -11.96 -5.85
CA GLU A 170 15.48 -10.55 -5.99
C GLU A 170 15.00 -10.04 -7.36
N PHE A 171 14.52 -8.80 -7.39
CA PHE A 171 14.02 -8.16 -8.59
C PHE A 171 15.17 -7.51 -9.36
N PHE A 172 15.68 -8.24 -10.36
CA PHE A 172 16.63 -7.71 -11.35
C PHE A 172 15.86 -7.02 -12.47
N LEU A 173 15.65 -5.71 -12.33
CA LEU A 173 15.02 -4.91 -13.39
C LEU A 173 15.98 -4.79 -14.60
N PRO A 174 15.47 -4.70 -15.84
CA PRO A 174 16.27 -4.52 -17.04
C PRO A 174 17.24 -3.33 -16.99
N ASP A 175 18.28 -3.37 -17.82
CA ASP A 175 19.25 -2.30 -18.04
C ASP A 175 20.01 -1.85 -16.76
N ASP A 176 20.29 -2.78 -15.84
CA ASP A 176 20.97 -2.50 -14.56
C ASP A 176 20.24 -1.44 -13.72
N THR A 177 18.90 -1.49 -13.75
CA THR A 177 18.05 -0.50 -13.08
C THR A 177 17.87 -0.84 -11.60
N TRP A 178 18.47 -0.04 -10.72
CA TRP A 178 18.41 -0.21 -9.26
C TRP A 178 17.39 0.73 -8.60
N THR A 179 16.14 0.68 -9.05
CA THR A 179 15.08 1.61 -8.57
C THR A 179 13.87 0.93 -7.94
N ALA A 180 13.83 -0.41 -7.93
CA ALA A 180 12.72 -1.19 -7.38
C ALA A 180 12.44 -0.78 -5.92
N SER A 181 11.19 -0.42 -5.64
CA SER A 181 10.82 0.07 -4.31
C SER A 181 9.44 -0.44 -3.87
N GLU A 182 8.51 0.46 -3.54
CA GLU A 182 7.16 0.12 -3.07
C GLU A 182 6.47 -0.76 -4.12
N THR A 183 6.05 -1.96 -3.73
CA THR A 183 5.64 -2.99 -4.67
C THR A 183 4.46 -3.77 -4.11
N THR A 184 3.34 -3.72 -4.83
CA THR A 184 2.18 -4.56 -4.55
C THR A 184 2.23 -5.81 -5.43
N VAL A 185 1.86 -6.98 -4.90
CA VAL A 185 1.77 -8.23 -5.66
C VAL A 185 0.38 -8.85 -5.51
N HIS A 186 -0.11 -9.52 -6.55
CA HIS A 186 -1.28 -10.40 -6.48
C HIS A 186 -1.03 -11.69 -7.26
N ILE A 187 -1.56 -12.79 -6.76
CA ILE A 187 -1.50 -14.09 -7.42
C ILE A 187 -2.80 -14.29 -8.21
N MET A 188 -2.66 -14.56 -9.50
CA MET A 188 -3.78 -14.81 -10.42
C MET A 188 -4.26 -16.27 -10.34
N PRO A 189 -5.47 -16.62 -10.83
CA PRO A 189 -6.00 -17.99 -10.75
C PRO A 189 -5.16 -19.06 -11.45
N ASP A 190 -4.25 -18.67 -12.34
CA ASP A 190 -3.31 -19.57 -13.01
C ASP A 190 -1.95 -19.63 -12.31
N GLU A 191 -1.89 -19.20 -11.05
CA GLU A 191 -0.69 -19.06 -10.21
C GLU A 191 0.33 -18.03 -10.68
N THR A 192 0.01 -17.20 -11.69
CA THR A 192 0.91 -16.12 -12.07
C THR A 192 0.88 -15.03 -11.01
N MET A 193 2.02 -14.73 -10.39
CA MET A 193 2.19 -13.54 -9.56
C MET A 193 2.43 -12.34 -10.47
N VAL A 194 1.61 -11.30 -10.31
CA VAL A 194 1.77 -9.99 -10.94
C VAL A 194 2.29 -9.02 -9.89
N ALA A 195 3.32 -8.25 -10.21
CA ALA A 195 3.89 -7.21 -9.35
C ALA A 195 3.75 -5.84 -10.00
N LEU A 196 3.25 -4.85 -9.25
CA LEU A 196 3.24 -3.45 -9.65
C LEU A 196 4.31 -2.71 -8.81
N VAL A 197 5.43 -2.38 -9.44
CA VAL A 197 6.70 -1.98 -8.79
C VAL A 197 7.02 -0.52 -9.08
N ARG A 198 7.11 0.30 -8.03
CA ARG A 198 7.57 1.69 -8.14
C ARG A 198 9.03 1.74 -8.60
N PRO A 199 9.42 2.63 -9.55
CA PRO A 199 8.62 3.75 -10.05
C PRO A 199 7.75 3.49 -11.27
N ASP A 200 8.00 2.47 -12.08
CA ASP A 200 7.40 2.36 -13.41
C ASP A 200 7.53 0.95 -14.01
N TRP A 201 7.35 -0.09 -13.20
CA TRP A 201 7.49 -1.48 -13.68
C TRP A 201 6.29 -2.35 -13.33
N ILE A 202 5.95 -3.25 -14.25
CA ILE A 202 5.10 -4.41 -13.99
C ILE A 202 5.93 -5.67 -14.17
N GLY A 203 5.86 -6.58 -13.21
CA GLY A 203 6.51 -7.88 -13.24
C GLY A 203 5.52 -9.02 -13.30
N THR A 204 5.89 -10.11 -13.96
CA THR A 204 5.18 -11.39 -13.83
C THR A 204 6.14 -12.53 -13.55
N SER A 205 5.69 -13.48 -12.73
CA SER A 205 6.43 -14.72 -12.46
C SER A 205 5.46 -15.84 -12.11
N ARG A 206 5.81 -17.08 -12.46
CA ARG A 206 5.09 -18.30 -12.03
C ARG A 206 5.87 -18.97 -10.90
N PRO A 207 5.25 -19.87 -10.11
CA PRO A 207 5.97 -20.65 -9.10
C PRO A 207 7.22 -21.30 -9.72
N PRO A 208 8.37 -21.28 -9.01
CA PRO A 208 8.57 -20.86 -7.62
C PRO A 208 8.83 -19.35 -7.40
N TYR A 209 8.43 -18.48 -8.34
CA TYR A 209 8.55 -17.02 -8.27
C TYR A 209 9.99 -16.50 -8.30
N ILE A 210 10.87 -17.24 -8.98
CA ILE A 210 12.30 -16.92 -9.13
C ILE A 210 12.56 -16.16 -10.42
N ASP A 211 11.96 -16.60 -11.54
CA ASP A 211 12.20 -16.03 -12.86
C ASP A 211 11.14 -14.97 -13.19
N TRP A 212 11.57 -13.72 -13.35
CA TRP A 212 10.67 -12.59 -13.57
C TRP A 212 10.76 -12.06 -14.99
N GLN A 213 9.60 -11.74 -15.56
CA GLN A 213 9.48 -10.97 -16.79
C GLN A 213 9.03 -9.55 -16.44
N TRP A 214 9.74 -8.56 -16.97
CA TRP A 214 9.53 -7.15 -16.64
C TRP A 214 9.03 -6.36 -17.84
N THR A 215 8.05 -5.49 -17.59
CA THR A 215 7.57 -4.48 -18.54
C THR A 215 7.71 -3.11 -17.89
N GLN A 216 8.46 -2.20 -18.52
CA GLN A 216 8.46 -0.80 -18.10
C GLN A 216 7.19 -0.12 -18.60
N ILE A 217 6.49 0.58 -17.71
CA ILE A 217 5.33 1.39 -18.05
C ILE A 217 5.75 2.83 -18.33
N GLY A 218 4.99 3.55 -19.16
CA GLY A 218 5.33 4.93 -19.54
C GLY A 218 5.13 5.98 -18.43
N GLU A 219 4.51 5.59 -17.32
CA GLU A 219 4.09 6.48 -16.25
C GLU A 219 4.85 6.20 -14.95
N LYS A 220 5.39 7.26 -14.34
CA LYS A 220 5.97 7.15 -13.00
C LYS A 220 4.89 7.18 -11.94
N MET A 221 4.95 6.24 -11.02
CA MET A 221 4.02 6.08 -9.91
C MET A 221 4.72 6.15 -8.54
N GLY A 222 3.95 6.40 -7.48
CA GLY A 222 4.37 6.29 -6.09
C GLY A 222 3.28 5.66 -5.22
N GLY A 223 3.67 4.87 -4.22
CA GLY A 223 2.76 4.17 -3.33
C GLY A 223 1.72 3.29 -4.05
N PRO A 224 2.10 2.44 -5.02
CA PRO A 224 1.14 1.73 -5.84
C PRO A 224 0.36 0.66 -5.07
N ASN A 225 -0.91 0.53 -5.42
CA ASN A 225 -1.77 -0.60 -5.11
C ASN A 225 -2.52 -1.04 -6.36
N PHE A 226 -2.95 -2.29 -6.42
CA PHE A 226 -3.90 -2.73 -7.44
C PHE A 226 -4.75 -3.86 -6.89
N ILE A 227 -5.93 -4.07 -7.48
CA ILE A 227 -6.81 -5.18 -7.12
C ILE A 227 -7.21 -5.95 -8.39
N ARG A 228 -7.55 -7.23 -8.20
CA ARG A 228 -8.24 -8.02 -9.21
C ARG A 228 -9.73 -7.94 -8.93
N TRP A 229 -10.45 -7.28 -9.82
CA TRP A 229 -11.91 -7.22 -9.82
C TRP A 229 -12.53 -8.61 -9.92
N SER A 230 -13.75 -8.81 -9.45
CA SER A 230 -14.46 -10.10 -9.44
C SER A 230 -14.49 -10.77 -10.82
N ASP A 231 -14.70 -9.98 -11.88
CA ASP A 231 -14.70 -10.42 -13.28
C ASP A 231 -13.30 -10.67 -13.90
N GLY A 232 -12.23 -10.40 -13.15
CA GLY A 232 -10.84 -10.61 -13.58
C GLY A 232 -10.13 -9.39 -14.15
N ARG A 233 -10.80 -8.25 -14.32
CA ARG A 233 -10.12 -6.98 -14.64
C ARG A 233 -9.15 -6.58 -13.53
N LEU A 234 -8.04 -5.93 -13.88
CA LEU A 234 -7.13 -5.34 -12.91
C LEU A 234 -7.29 -3.82 -12.89
N TRP A 235 -7.41 -3.27 -11.68
CA TRP A 235 -7.48 -1.83 -11.44
C TRP A 235 -6.34 -1.43 -10.54
N ALA A 236 -5.55 -0.44 -10.96
CA ALA A 236 -4.42 0.06 -10.21
C ALA A 236 -4.65 1.49 -9.74
N GLY A 237 -4.15 1.82 -8.56
CA GLY A 237 -4.16 3.16 -8.01
C GLY A 237 -2.78 3.55 -7.54
N ALA A 238 -2.31 4.75 -7.91
CA ALA A 238 -1.03 5.26 -7.43
C ALA A 238 -0.92 6.79 -7.54
N ARG A 239 0.18 7.32 -6.99
CA ARG A 239 0.55 8.73 -7.13
C ARG A 239 1.06 8.97 -8.54
N GLY A 240 0.31 9.70 -9.35
CA GLY A 240 0.71 10.14 -10.69
C GLY A 240 0.72 11.65 -10.80
N ARG A 241 0.42 12.16 -12.00
CA ARG A 241 0.26 13.59 -12.27
C ARG A 241 -1.04 13.87 -13.00
N HIS A 242 -1.67 15.01 -12.72
CA HIS A 242 -2.77 15.53 -13.54
C HIS A 242 -2.26 15.86 -14.95
N PRO A 243 -3.11 15.83 -15.99
CA PRO A 243 -2.70 16.16 -17.36
C PRO A 243 -2.09 17.56 -17.50
N GLN A 244 -2.52 18.51 -16.68
CA GLN A 244 -2.01 19.88 -16.63
C GLN A 244 -0.76 20.03 -15.73
N GLY A 245 -0.28 18.96 -15.12
CA GLY A 245 0.81 18.95 -14.14
C GLY A 245 0.32 18.97 -12.69
N GLY A 246 1.26 18.83 -11.75
CA GLY A 246 0.95 18.64 -10.32
C GLY A 246 0.71 17.16 -9.95
N ALA A 247 0.89 16.81 -8.69
CA ALA A 247 0.68 15.44 -8.20
C ALA A 247 -0.81 15.10 -8.11
N ALA A 248 -1.15 13.83 -8.35
CA ALA A 248 -2.53 13.35 -8.33
C ALA A 248 -2.62 11.93 -7.77
N MET A 249 -3.74 11.60 -7.15
CA MET A 249 -4.23 10.25 -6.98
C MET A 249 -4.88 9.80 -8.30
N VAL A 250 -4.29 8.79 -8.95
CA VAL A 250 -4.67 8.35 -10.29
C VAL A 250 -5.16 6.90 -10.23
N LEU A 251 -6.34 6.65 -10.79
CA LEU A 251 -6.87 5.32 -11.07
C LEU A 251 -6.56 4.94 -12.52
N SER A 252 -6.08 3.72 -12.71
CA SER A 252 -5.62 3.18 -13.98
C SER A 252 -6.22 1.81 -14.27
N ARG A 253 -6.52 1.56 -15.55
CA ARG A 253 -6.73 0.20 -16.04
C ARG A 253 -5.38 -0.50 -16.11
N MET A 254 -5.31 -1.73 -15.62
CA MET A 254 -4.08 -2.51 -15.59
C MET A 254 -4.28 -3.84 -16.33
N THR A 255 -3.20 -4.31 -16.96
CA THR A 255 -3.01 -5.71 -17.34
C THR A 255 -1.66 -6.15 -16.79
N PRO A 256 -1.29 -7.46 -16.88
CA PRO A 256 0.04 -7.90 -16.48
C PRO A 256 1.21 -7.23 -17.23
N THR A 257 0.94 -6.45 -18.28
CA THR A 257 1.97 -5.76 -19.08
C THR A 257 1.58 -4.33 -19.47
N SER A 258 0.51 -3.76 -18.93
CA SER A 258 0.08 -2.39 -19.27
C SER A 258 -0.54 -1.65 -18.09
N TYR A 259 -0.41 -0.33 -18.13
CA TYR A 259 -0.94 0.59 -17.14
C TYR A 259 -1.44 1.83 -17.88
N GLU A 260 -2.75 2.07 -17.83
CA GLU A 260 -3.42 3.17 -18.52
C GLU A 260 -4.16 4.04 -17.50
N PRO A 261 -3.66 5.26 -17.19
CA PRO A 261 -4.41 6.25 -16.42
C PRO A 261 -5.75 6.56 -17.07
N VAL A 262 -6.84 6.45 -16.31
CA VAL A 262 -8.20 6.69 -16.83
C VAL A 262 -9.03 7.64 -15.98
N LEU A 263 -8.65 7.89 -14.73
CA LEU A 263 -9.38 8.79 -13.83
C LEU A 263 -8.42 9.44 -12.82
N TRP A 264 -8.59 10.75 -12.60
CA TRP A 264 -7.82 11.54 -11.64
C TRP A 264 -8.75 12.03 -10.54
N LEU A 265 -8.49 11.65 -9.29
CA LEU A 265 -9.32 12.03 -8.15
C LEU A 265 -9.00 13.46 -7.69
N PRO A 266 -9.95 14.18 -7.05
CA PRO A 266 -9.69 15.44 -6.36
C PRO A 266 -8.54 15.28 -5.35
N SER A 267 -7.37 15.75 -5.73
CA SER A 267 -6.12 15.51 -5.00
C SER A 267 -4.99 16.42 -5.51
N GLY A 268 -3.98 16.64 -4.67
CA GLY A 268 -2.87 17.55 -4.97
C GLY A 268 -1.85 17.64 -3.84
N GLY A 269 -0.68 18.21 -4.16
CA GLY A 269 0.41 18.39 -3.21
C GLY A 269 1.02 17.06 -2.73
N ASP A 270 0.96 16.84 -1.42
CA ASP A 270 1.33 15.57 -0.79
C ASP A 270 0.09 14.67 -0.73
N CYS A 271 0.05 13.60 -1.54
CA CYS A 271 -1.17 12.83 -1.78
C CYS A 271 -0.96 11.39 -2.28
N SER A 272 -2.08 10.65 -2.38
CA SER A 272 -2.27 9.30 -2.95
C SER A 272 -2.13 8.14 -1.95
N TYR A 273 -1.32 7.12 -2.28
CA TYR A 273 -1.07 5.89 -1.52
C TYR A 273 -2.36 5.12 -1.19
N PRO A 274 -3.08 4.61 -2.21
CA PRO A 274 -4.46 4.20 -2.02
C PRO A 274 -4.64 2.82 -1.36
N GLY A 275 -5.65 2.73 -0.51
CA GLY A 275 -6.34 1.48 -0.19
C GLY A 275 -7.45 1.25 -1.20
N MET A 276 -7.70 0.00 -1.60
CA MET A 276 -8.64 -0.32 -2.68
C MET A 276 -9.44 -1.58 -2.34
N VAL A 277 -10.76 -1.50 -2.42
CA VAL A 277 -11.67 -2.63 -2.16
C VAL A 277 -12.81 -2.61 -3.18
N GLU A 278 -13.08 -3.75 -3.81
CA GLU A 278 -14.35 -3.96 -4.51
C GLU A 278 -15.42 -4.34 -3.47
N HIS A 279 -16.51 -3.59 -3.43
CA HIS A 279 -17.64 -3.89 -2.56
C HIS A 279 -18.94 -3.53 -3.27
N GLU A 280 -19.84 -4.51 -3.39
CA GLU A 280 -21.14 -4.38 -4.07
C GLU A 280 -21.05 -3.80 -5.50
N GLY A 281 -20.00 -4.16 -6.24
CA GLY A 281 -19.78 -3.69 -7.61
C GLY A 281 -19.24 -2.26 -7.72
N VAL A 282 -18.86 -1.64 -6.60
CA VAL A 282 -18.27 -0.30 -6.52
C VAL A 282 -16.83 -0.40 -6.02
N LEU A 283 -15.94 0.40 -6.60
CA LEU A 283 -14.57 0.53 -6.12
C LEU A 283 -14.55 1.57 -5.01
N TRP A 284 -14.26 1.11 -3.80
CA TRP A 284 -13.99 1.96 -2.65
C TRP A 284 -12.49 2.19 -2.54
N LEU A 285 -12.11 3.47 -2.45
CA LEU A 285 -10.72 3.87 -2.53
C LEU A 285 -10.40 4.91 -1.45
N SER A 286 -9.58 4.53 -0.47
CA SER A 286 -9.00 5.49 0.46
C SER A 286 -7.75 6.11 -0.14
N TYR A 287 -7.49 7.38 0.11
CA TYR A 287 -6.25 8.06 -0.26
C TYR A 287 -6.04 9.28 0.64
N TYR A 288 -4.79 9.75 0.77
CA TYR A 288 -4.52 11.01 1.45
C TYR A 288 -4.30 12.15 0.45
N SER A 289 -4.50 13.40 0.86
CA SER A 289 -4.22 14.57 0.02
C SER A 289 -4.10 15.86 0.83
N SER A 290 -3.22 16.77 0.40
CA SER A 290 -3.07 18.12 0.98
C SER A 290 -3.73 19.23 0.15
N HIS A 291 -4.56 18.88 -0.84
CA HIS A 291 -5.16 19.85 -1.76
C HIS A 291 -6.06 20.91 -1.11
N GLU A 292 -6.55 20.64 0.10
CA GLU A 292 -7.40 21.55 0.88
C GLU A 292 -6.63 22.20 2.05
N GLY A 293 -5.29 22.19 2.01
CA GLY A 293 -4.42 22.87 2.97
C GLY A 293 -3.47 21.91 3.69
N LYS A 294 -3.99 21.14 4.65
CA LYS A 294 -3.23 20.07 5.33
C LYS A 294 -3.60 18.71 4.79
N THR A 295 -2.72 17.72 4.94
CA THR A 295 -3.01 16.35 4.53
C THR A 295 -4.17 15.78 5.35
N SER A 296 -5.20 15.33 4.66
CA SER A 296 -6.36 14.62 5.23
C SER A 296 -6.56 13.30 4.50
N ILE A 297 -7.37 12.41 5.08
CA ILE A 297 -7.74 11.13 4.50
C ILE A 297 -9.11 11.25 3.83
N TYR A 298 -9.19 10.77 2.60
CA TYR A 298 -10.39 10.81 1.78
C TYR A 298 -10.81 9.39 1.41
N MET A 299 -12.11 9.18 1.30
CA MET A 299 -12.73 7.98 0.72
C MET A 299 -13.43 8.37 -0.57
N ALA A 300 -13.18 7.63 -1.65
CA ALA A 300 -13.91 7.76 -2.90
C ALA A 300 -14.67 6.46 -3.21
N GLN A 301 -15.85 6.61 -3.79
CA GLN A 301 -16.61 5.53 -4.41
C GLN A 301 -16.60 5.74 -5.93
N ILE A 302 -16.26 4.71 -6.69
CA ILE A 302 -16.04 4.80 -8.13
C ILE A 302 -16.74 3.63 -8.83
N GLU A 303 -17.54 3.94 -9.85
CA GLU A 303 -18.09 2.97 -10.80
C GLU A 303 -17.04 2.67 -11.88
N VAL A 304 -16.75 1.40 -12.19
CA VAL A 304 -15.61 0.96 -13.04
C VAL A 304 -15.94 -0.04 -14.15
#